data_AF-A0A7X8C6Z3-F1
#
_entry.id   AF-A0A7X8C6Z3-F1
#
_cell.length_a   1.000
_cell.length_b   1.000
_cell.length_c   1.000
_cell.angle_alpha   90.00
_cell.angle_beta   90.00
_cell.angle_gamma   90.00
#
_symmetry.space_group_name_H-M   'P 1'
#
loop_
_entity.id
_entity.type
_entity.pdbx_description
1 polymer ?
#
loop_
_entity_poly.entity_id
_entity_poly.type
_entity_poly.pdbx_seq_one_letter_code
_entity_poly.pdbx_strand_id
1 'polypeptide(L)'
;MAQPTPLRAIRLKCLDCSNNQPLEVKNCTITDCPLYYYRLGKNPKRKGMGNPEAFKKYRESQAKNCGLADPDKPHDFKTKNERKEAQCVNSKTSKIYRYRY
;
A
#
# COMPACT_ATOMS: atom_id res chain seq x y z
N MET A 1 16.58 9.81 2.60
CA MET A 1 15.42 9.08 3.19
C MET A 1 14.18 9.91 2.92
N ALA A 2 13.09 9.31 2.44
CA ALA A 2 11.85 10.06 2.15
C ALA A 2 11.15 10.44 3.47
N GLN A 3 10.79 11.72 3.63
CA GLN A 3 10.12 12.20 4.84
C GLN A 3 8.70 11.63 4.93
N PRO A 4 8.33 10.96 6.05
CA PRO A 4 6.99 10.42 6.20
C PRO A 4 5.98 11.55 6.26
N THR A 5 4.81 11.34 5.65
CA THR A 5 3.69 12.25 5.84
C THR A 5 3.32 12.32 7.33
N PRO A 6 2.79 13.44 7.85
CA PRO A 6 2.49 13.58 9.28
C PRO A 6 1.61 12.45 9.83
N LEU A 7 0.61 12.00 9.05
CA LEU A 7 -0.25 10.88 9.43
C LEU A 7 0.51 9.56 9.52
N ARG A 8 1.49 9.35 8.64
CA ARG A 8 2.35 8.16 8.67
C ARG A 8 3.30 8.20 9.85
N ALA A 9 3.85 9.36 10.19
CA ALA A 9 4.68 9.57 11.38
C ALA A 9 3.90 9.30 12.67
N ILE A 10 2.68 9.83 12.80
CA ILE A 10 1.81 9.57 13.95
C ILE A 10 1.53 8.08 14.09
N ARG A 11 1.20 7.39 12.99
CA ARG A 11 0.96 5.95 13.03
C ARG A 11 2.20 5.15 13.46
N LEU A 12 3.39 5.55 13.00
CA LEU A 12 4.64 4.93 13.45
C LEU A 12 4.85 5.15 14.95
N LYS A 13 4.51 6.34 15.48
CA LYS A 13 4.59 6.59 16.92
C LYS A 13 3.59 5.75 17.73
N CYS A 14 2.38 5.55 17.21
CA CYS A 14 1.43 4.64 17.85
C CYS A 14 1.92 3.19 17.84
N LEU A 15 2.57 2.74 16.76
CA LEU A 15 3.17 1.40 16.71
C LEU A 15 4.30 1.26 17.73
N ASP A 16 5.18 2.25 17.83
CA ASP A 16 6.24 2.33 18.84
C ASP A 16 5.68 2.24 20.27
N CYS A 17 4.60 2.97 20.55
CA CYS A 17 3.91 2.96 21.85
C CYS A 17 3.26 1.60 22.20
N SER A 18 2.88 0.81 21.20
CA SER A 18 2.20 -0.48 21.37
C SER A 18 3.10 -1.67 21.04
N ASN A 19 4.42 -1.54 21.22
CA ASN A 19 5.40 -2.61 20.96
C ASN A 19 5.30 -3.20 19.54
N ASN A 20 5.05 -2.34 18.55
CA ASN A 20 4.80 -2.68 17.15
C ASN A 20 3.60 -3.60 16.90
N GLN A 21 2.68 -3.73 17.86
CA GLN A 21 1.47 -4.52 17.69
C GLN A 21 0.35 -3.70 17.04
N PRO A 22 -0.04 -3.98 15.78
CA PRO A 22 -1.06 -3.21 15.08
C PRO A 22 -2.47 -3.43 15.65
N LEU A 23 -2.72 -4.55 16.33
CA LEU A 23 -3.99 -4.86 16.97
C LEU A 23 -4.22 -3.96 18.19
N GLU A 24 -3.19 -3.78 19.01
CA GLU A 24 -3.20 -2.89 20.18
C GLU A 24 -3.44 -1.43 19.76
N VAL A 25 -2.85 -0.97 18.65
CA VAL A 25 -3.14 0.38 18.13
C VAL A 25 -4.62 0.57 17.76
N LYS A 26 -5.29 -0.50 17.28
CA LYS A 26 -6.73 -0.44 16.98
C LYS A 26 -7.57 -0.46 18.27
N ASN A 27 -7.20 -1.32 19.20
CA ASN A 27 -7.92 -1.60 20.45
C ASN A 27 -7.49 -0.69 21.62
N CYS A 28 -6.65 0.31 21.37
CA CYS A 28 -6.20 1.26 22.38
C CYS A 28 -7.41 1.91 23.07
N THR A 29 -7.45 1.81 24.40
CA THR A 29 -8.52 2.34 25.27
C THR A 29 -8.27 3.77 25.72
N ILE A 30 -7.10 4.33 25.43
CA ILE A 30 -6.68 5.68 25.86
C ILE A 30 -7.31 6.72 24.93
N THR A 31 -8.57 7.07 25.20
CA THR A 31 -9.33 8.09 24.43
C THR A 31 -8.81 9.50 24.62
N ASP A 32 -8.13 9.76 25.75
CA ASP A 32 -7.61 11.09 26.10
C ASP A 32 -6.31 11.45 25.36
N CYS A 33 -5.74 10.51 24.61
CA CYS A 33 -4.55 10.75 23.83
C CYS A 33 -4.85 11.71 22.66
N PRO A 34 -4.08 12.81 22.48
CA PRO A 34 -4.29 13.73 21.35
C PRO A 34 -4.08 13.05 19.99
N LEU A 35 -3.32 11.95 19.94
CA LEU A 35 -3.09 11.16 18.73
C LEU A 35 -4.19 10.13 18.46
N TYR A 36 -5.11 9.90 19.40
CA TYR A 36 -6.13 8.85 19.32
C TYR A 36 -6.93 8.91 18.01
N TYR A 37 -7.31 10.11 17.58
CA TYR A 37 -8.08 10.34 16.35
C TYR A 37 -7.32 10.03 15.06
N TYR A 38 -5.99 10.09 15.11
CA TYR A 38 -5.11 9.94 13.95
C TYR A 38 -4.39 8.58 13.88
N ARG A 39 -4.51 7.75 14.93
CA ARG A 39 -3.80 6.46 15.08
C ARG A 39 -3.95 5.50 13.89
N LEU A 40 -5.10 5.57 13.19
CA LEU A 40 -5.40 4.75 12.02
C LEU A 40 -4.88 5.34 10.69
N GLY A 41 -4.10 6.43 10.74
CA GLY A 41 -3.62 7.13 9.54
C GLY A 41 -4.72 7.84 8.75
N LYS A 42 -5.88 8.07 9.38
CA LYS A 42 -7.01 8.79 8.80
C LYS A 42 -7.21 10.11 9.54
N ASN A 43 -7.48 11.18 8.80
CA ASN A 43 -7.82 12.48 9.38
C ASN A 43 -9.35 12.62 9.42
N PRO A 44 -9.98 12.70 10.61
CA PRO A 44 -11.43 12.85 10.72
C PRO A 44 -11.93 14.14 10.07
N LYS A 45 -11.14 15.23 10.07
CA LYS A 45 -11.50 16.51 9.43
C LYS A 45 -11.62 16.43 7.91
N ARG A 46 -11.05 15.38 7.30
CA ARG A 46 -11.13 15.15 5.85
C ARG A 46 -12.24 14.19 5.46
N LYS A 47 -13.04 13.69 6.41
CA LYS A 47 -14.16 12.79 6.11
C LYS A 47 -15.19 13.55 5.27
N GLY A 48 -15.45 13.07 4.05
CA GLY A 48 -16.36 13.71 3.09
C GLY A 48 -15.71 14.78 2.21
N MET A 49 -14.42 15.07 2.38
CA MET A 49 -13.70 15.97 1.47
C MET A 49 -13.22 15.20 0.24
N GLY A 50 -13.78 15.52 -0.92
CA GLY A 50 -13.39 14.97 -2.22
C GLY A 50 -14.60 14.62 -3.08
N ASN A 51 -14.40 14.52 -4.40
CA ASN A 51 -15.43 14.04 -5.31
C ASN A 51 -15.24 12.51 -5.51
N PRO A 52 -16.05 11.65 -4.87
CA PRO A 52 -15.92 10.20 -5.00
C PRO A 52 -16.16 9.73 -6.45
N GLU A 53 -16.97 10.45 -7.21
CA GLU A 53 -17.24 10.16 -8.62
C GLU A 53 -16.00 10.41 -9.49
N ALA A 54 -15.28 11.52 -9.25
CA ALA A 54 -14.03 11.79 -9.93
C ALA A 54 -12.96 10.71 -9.63
N PHE A 55 -12.91 10.22 -8.39
CA PHE A 55 -12.01 9.14 -8.00
C PHE A 55 -12.38 7.81 -8.69
N LYS A 56 -13.68 7.49 -8.79
CA LYS A 56 -14.18 6.32 -9.52
C LYS A 56 -13.79 6.38 -11.00
N LYS A 57 -14.04 7.52 -11.66
CA LYS A 57 -13.66 7.76 -13.07
C LYS A 57 -12.15 7.61 -13.30
N TYR A 58 -11.31 8.14 -12.40
CA TYR A 58 -9.85 7.99 -12.48
C TYR A 58 -9.40 6.54 -12.31
N ARG A 59 -9.98 5.80 -11.37
CA ARG A 59 -9.67 4.37 -11.17
C ARG A 59 -10.13 3.53 -12.36
N GLU A 60 -11.28 3.82 -12.95
CA GLU A 60 -11.79 3.17 -14.16
C GLU A 60 -10.92 3.48 -15.38
N SER A 61 -10.47 4.73 -15.56
CA SER A 61 -9.56 5.08 -16.65
C SER A 61 -8.19 4.43 -16.48
N GLN A 62 -7.67 4.32 -15.26
CA GLN A 62 -6.48 3.53 -14.95
C GLN A 62 -6.66 2.06 -15.34
N ALA A 63 -7.77 1.42 -14.93
CA ALA A 63 -8.05 0.01 -15.26
C ALA A 63 -8.24 -0.24 -16.77
N LYS A 64 -8.72 0.75 -17.53
CA LYS A 64 -8.81 0.67 -19.00
C LYS A 64 -7.44 0.81 -19.67
N ASN A 65 -6.50 1.51 -19.03
CA ASN A 65 -5.15 1.72 -19.55
C ASN A 65 -4.17 0.58 -19.20
N CYS A 66 -4.43 -0.20 -18.16
CA CYS A 66 -3.72 -1.44 -17.87
C CYS A 66 -4.70 -2.62 -17.98
N GLY A 67 -4.70 -3.30 -19.14
CA GLY A 67 -5.64 -4.38 -19.46
C GLY A 67 -5.77 -5.47 -18.38
N LEU A 68 -6.64 -5.24 -17.41
CA LEU A 68 -7.02 -6.10 -16.30
C LEU A 68 -8.53 -6.00 -16.20
N ALA A 69 -9.21 -6.88 -16.94
CA ALA A 69 -10.65 -7.05 -16.84
C ALA A 69 -11.00 -7.74 -15.52
N ASP A 70 -12.23 -7.43 -15.07
CA ASP A 70 -13.04 -8.08 -14.02
C ASP A 70 -12.92 -7.52 -12.59
N PRO A 71 -13.79 -6.55 -12.20
CA PRO A 71 -13.86 -6.02 -10.83
C PRO A 71 -14.40 -7.00 -9.78
N ASP A 72 -14.94 -8.16 -10.20
CA ASP A 72 -15.54 -9.18 -9.32
C ASP A 72 -14.70 -10.47 -9.22
N LYS A 73 -13.49 -10.51 -9.82
CA LYS A 73 -12.61 -11.66 -9.68
C LYS A 73 -11.95 -11.64 -8.30
N PRO A 74 -12.12 -12.66 -7.45
CA PRO A 74 -11.43 -12.70 -6.16
C PRO A 74 -9.92 -12.67 -6.40
N HIS A 75 -9.24 -11.65 -5.85
CA HIS A 75 -7.80 -11.47 -5.97
C HIS A 75 -7.09 -12.58 -5.17
N ASP A 76 -6.88 -13.74 -5.80
CA ASP A 76 -6.03 -14.79 -5.27
C ASP A 76 -4.59 -14.28 -5.17
N PHE A 77 -3.99 -14.37 -3.99
CA PHE A 77 -2.62 -13.98 -3.70
C PHE A 77 -1.64 -15.01 -4.29
N LYS A 78 -1.68 -15.27 -5.59
CA LYS A 78 -0.64 -16.07 -6.26
C LYS A 78 0.48 -15.16 -6.78
N THR A 79 1.45 -14.99 -5.89
CA THR A 79 2.90 -14.93 -6.16
C THR A 79 3.34 -14.47 -7.54
N LYS A 80 3.81 -13.22 -7.58
CA LYS A 80 4.87 -12.53 -8.38
C LYS A 80 5.74 -13.25 -9.44
N ASN A 81 5.63 -14.54 -9.75
CA ASN A 81 6.63 -15.23 -10.55
C ASN A 81 6.13 -15.64 -11.94
N GLU A 82 5.82 -14.68 -12.81
CA GLU A 82 5.48 -14.98 -14.22
C GLU A 82 5.64 -13.76 -15.17
N ARG A 83 6.37 -12.72 -14.77
CA ARG A 83 6.61 -11.52 -15.60
C ARG A 83 7.97 -11.49 -16.32
N LYS A 84 8.76 -12.57 -16.33
CA LYS A 84 10.08 -12.55 -16.99
C LYS A 84 10.41 -13.67 -17.97
N GLU A 85 9.51 -14.60 -18.28
CA GLU A 85 9.81 -15.69 -19.24
C GLU A 85 9.03 -15.59 -20.56
N ALA A 86 8.57 -14.40 -20.93
CA ALA A 86 8.01 -14.13 -22.26
C ALA A 86 8.89 -13.17 -23.11
N GLN A 87 10.20 -13.12 -22.85
CA GLN A 87 11.16 -12.69 -23.86
C GLN A 87 11.65 -13.95 -24.57
N CYS A 88 10.90 -14.34 -25.59
CA CYS A 88 11.20 -15.48 -26.44
C CYS A 88 12.58 -15.29 -27.11
N VAL A 89 13.56 -16.05 -26.64
CA VAL A 89 14.52 -16.87 -27.41
C VAL A 89 15.63 -16.17 -28.23
N ASN A 90 16.87 -16.50 -27.82
CA ASN A 90 18.15 -16.55 -28.55
C ASN A 90 18.83 -15.20 -28.89
N SER A 91 20.14 -14.99 -28.73
CA SER A 91 21.29 -15.90 -28.66
C SER A 91 22.50 -15.20 -28.01
N LYS A 92 23.34 -15.99 -27.34
CA LYS A 92 24.78 -15.76 -27.08
C LYS A 92 25.19 -14.67 -26.07
N THR A 93 26.14 -15.08 -25.23
CA THR A 93 26.99 -14.31 -24.30
C THR A 93 26.38 -14.00 -22.94
N SER A 94 26.60 -14.86 -21.94
CA SER A 94 27.81 -14.88 -21.09
C SER A 94 27.98 -13.61 -20.27
N LYS A 95 27.46 -13.61 -19.04
CA LYS A 95 28.31 -13.58 -17.84
C LYS A 95 27.46 -13.60 -16.59
N ILE A 96 27.60 -14.72 -15.89
CA ILE A 96 27.29 -14.90 -14.48
C ILE A 96 28.12 -13.89 -13.69
N TYR A 97 27.48 -12.94 -12.99
CA TYR A 97 28.06 -12.34 -11.79
C TYR A 97 27.00 -12.24 -10.70
N ARG A 98 26.98 -13.30 -9.91
CA ARG A 98 26.64 -13.36 -8.49
C ARG A 98 27.35 -12.24 -7.72
N TYR A 99 26.67 -11.57 -6.81
CA TYR A 99 27.10 -11.08 -5.47
C TYR A 99 25.80 -10.54 -4.84
N ARG A 100 25.21 -11.02 -3.73
CA ARG A 100 25.71 -11.41 -2.40
C ARG A 100 26.51 -10.32 -1.71
N TYR A 101 25.77 -9.38 -1.11
CA TYR A 101 26.00 -8.80 0.21
C TYR A 101 24.66 -8.72 0.93
#